data_AF-A0A8E2W9R2-F1
#
_entry.id   AF-A0A8E2W9R2-F1
#
_cell.length_a   1.000
_cell.length_b   1.000
_cell.length_c   1.000
_cell.angle_alpha   90.00
_cell.angle_beta   90.00
_cell.angle_gamma   90.00
#
_symmetry.space_group_name_H-M   'P 1'
#
loop_
_entity.id
_entity.type
_entity.pdbx_description
1 polymer ?
#
loop_
_entity_poly.entity_id
_entity_poly.type
_entity_poly.pdbx_seq_one_letter_code
_entity_poly.pdbx_strand_id
1 'polypeptide(L)'
;MVTVISDLSGLDKEAFFVVLDNRGWMHPFDESGKRRDYDAIPKTMAELIDDPYRSLAGELRRQGGFAKDTTPFSEFLWADFFRRRIDRDAVAKNFDKAMKEALSLSKSKDSDYLPGWCGPTSD
;
A
#
# COMPACT_ATOMS: atom_id res chain seq x y z
N MET A 1 -23.89 5.43 -6.34
CA MET A 1 -23.82 6.90 -6.60
C MET A 1 -22.36 7.26 -6.76
N VAL A 2 -22.01 8.05 -7.76
CA VAL A 2 -20.64 8.54 -7.99
C VAL A 2 -20.64 10.04 -7.72
N THR A 3 -19.62 10.53 -7.02
CA THR A 3 -19.41 11.97 -6.77
C THR A 3 -18.13 12.39 -7.46
N VAL A 4 -18.20 13.42 -8.31
CA VAL A 4 -17.02 13.99 -8.97
C VAL A 4 -16.33 14.95 -8.01
N ILE A 5 -15.07 14.66 -7.66
CA ILE A 5 -14.25 15.49 -6.74
C ILE A 5 -13.31 16.45 -7.49
N SER A 6 -13.04 16.19 -8.77
CA SER A 6 -12.28 17.07 -9.67
C SER A 6 -12.58 16.68 -11.11
N ASP A 7 -12.82 17.68 -11.96
CA ASP A 7 -12.94 17.48 -13.41
C ASP A 7 -11.61 17.80 -14.10
N LEU A 8 -11.08 16.83 -14.86
CA LEU A 8 -9.82 16.94 -15.62
C LEU A 8 -10.04 16.65 -17.11
N SER A 9 -11.29 16.64 -17.60
CA SER A 9 -11.62 16.20 -18.97
C SER A 9 -11.04 17.11 -20.06
N GLY A 10 -10.61 18.32 -19.72
CA GLY A 10 -9.97 19.27 -20.63
C GLY A 10 -8.48 19.02 -20.89
N LEU A 11 -7.85 18.08 -20.17
CA LEU A 11 -6.44 17.76 -20.34
C LEU A 11 -6.23 16.72 -21.45
N ASP A 12 -5.10 16.81 -22.14
CA ASP A 12 -4.60 15.66 -22.89
C ASP A 12 -4.14 14.54 -21.96
N LYS A 13 -3.87 13.37 -22.55
CA LYS A 13 -3.57 12.15 -21.80
C LYS A 13 -2.28 12.23 -20.98
N GLU A 14 -1.26 12.90 -21.49
CA GLU A 14 0.04 13.00 -20.79
C GLU A 14 -0.08 13.94 -19.59
N ALA A 15 -0.65 15.13 -19.81
CA ALA A 15 -0.93 16.09 -18.74
C ALA A 15 -1.86 15.50 -17.67
N PHE A 16 -2.85 14.70 -18.08
CA PHE A 16 -3.77 14.03 -17.15
C PHE A 16 -3.03 13.14 -16.15
N PHE A 17 -2.14 12.25 -16.60
CA PHE A 17 -1.40 11.36 -15.69
C PHE A 17 -0.42 12.13 -14.80
N VAL A 18 0.26 13.15 -15.33
CA VAL A 18 1.14 14.01 -14.51
C VAL A 18 0.36 14.66 -13.37
N VAL A 19 -0.87 15.13 -13.62
CA VAL A 19 -1.73 15.71 -12.57
C VAL A 19 -2.16 14.66 -11.55
N LEU A 20 -2.56 13.46 -11.98
CA LEU A 20 -2.94 12.38 -11.06
C LEU A 20 -1.78 11.99 -10.13
N ASP A 21 -0.58 11.83 -10.68
CA ASP A 21 0.62 11.43 -9.93
C ASP A 21 1.03 12.51 -8.92
N ASN A 22 1.11 13.77 -9.35
CA ASN A 22 1.45 14.91 -8.48
C ASN A 22 0.45 15.11 -7.34
N ARG A 23 -0.82 14.71 -7.52
CA ARG A 23 -1.85 14.80 -6.48
C ARG A 23 -1.94 13.55 -5.59
N GLY A 24 -1.14 12.52 -5.86
CA GLY A 24 -1.25 11.24 -5.16
C GLY A 24 -2.62 10.56 -5.39
N TRP A 25 -3.20 10.72 -6.58
CA TRP A 25 -4.48 10.11 -6.97
C TRP A 25 -4.30 8.78 -7.71
N MET A 26 -3.07 8.32 -7.83
CA MET A 26 -2.73 7.04 -8.44
C MET A 26 -1.56 6.38 -7.71
N HIS A 27 -1.44 5.06 -7.90
CA HIS A 27 -0.37 4.26 -7.33
C HIS A 27 0.21 3.33 -8.42
N PRO A 28 1.08 3.84 -9.31
CA PRO A 28 1.61 3.09 -10.45
C PRO A 28 2.77 2.17 -10.00
N PHE A 29 2.48 1.20 -9.16
CA PHE A 29 3.45 0.22 -8.67
C PHE A 29 2.96 -1.19 -8.94
N ASP A 30 3.87 -2.09 -9.31
CA ASP A 30 3.56 -3.51 -9.47
C ASP A 30 3.54 -4.24 -8.12
N GLU A 31 3.24 -5.53 -8.12
CA GLU A 31 3.12 -6.36 -6.91
C GLU A 31 4.46 -6.57 -6.18
N SER A 32 5.58 -6.20 -6.82
CA SER A 32 6.90 -6.16 -6.21
C SER A 32 7.22 -4.80 -5.57
N GLY A 33 6.31 -3.82 -5.67
CA GLY A 33 6.50 -2.45 -5.19
C GLY A 33 7.42 -1.64 -6.09
N LYS A 34 7.59 -2.04 -7.36
CA LYS A 34 8.39 -1.29 -8.32
C LYS A 34 7.50 -0.33 -9.08
N ARG A 35 7.91 0.94 -9.14
CA ARG A 35 7.23 1.97 -9.94
C ARG A 35 7.22 1.56 -11.42
N ARG A 36 6.07 1.73 -12.06
CA ARG A 36 5.84 1.44 -13.47
C ARG A 36 5.46 2.71 -14.22
N ASP A 37 5.64 2.65 -15.53
CA ASP A 37 5.13 3.65 -16.46
C ASP A 37 3.60 3.65 -16.46
N TYR A 38 2.99 4.76 -16.86
CA TYR A 38 1.53 4.95 -16.78
C TYR A 38 0.73 4.01 -17.69
N ASP A 39 1.35 3.49 -18.75
CA ASP A 39 0.75 2.52 -19.65
C ASP A 39 0.56 1.13 -19.00
N ALA A 40 1.27 0.86 -17.91
CA ALA A 40 1.10 -0.35 -17.11
C ALA A 40 -0.12 -0.30 -16.18
N ILE A 41 -0.79 0.85 -16.05
CA ILE A 41 -2.02 0.96 -15.27
C ILE A 41 -3.13 0.17 -15.97
N PRO A 42 -3.74 -0.82 -15.31
CA PRO A 42 -4.80 -1.62 -15.90
C PRO A 42 -5.99 -0.77 -16.33
N LYS A 43 -6.58 -1.09 -17.48
CA LYS A 43 -7.74 -0.35 -18.00
C LYS A 43 -9.04 -0.83 -17.37
N THR A 44 -9.02 -2.03 -16.81
CA THR A 44 -10.17 -2.66 -16.19
C THR A 44 -9.83 -3.18 -14.80
N MET A 45 -10.85 -3.28 -13.94
CA MET A 45 -10.68 -3.80 -12.58
C MET A 45 -10.28 -5.29 -12.56
N ALA A 46 -10.63 -6.06 -13.59
CA ALA A 46 -10.33 -7.49 -13.68
C ALA A 46 -8.85 -7.77 -13.95
N GLU A 47 -8.11 -6.77 -14.44
CA GLU A 47 -6.68 -6.86 -14.76
C GLU A 47 -5.79 -6.43 -13.57
N LEU A 48 -6.38 -6.10 -12.41
CA LEU A 48 -5.62 -5.77 -11.21
C LEU A 48 -4.81 -6.99 -10.74
N ILE A 49 -3.53 -6.75 -10.49
CA ILE A 49 -2.58 -7.76 -10.02
C ILE A 49 -2.73 -7.91 -8.50
N ASP A 50 -2.65 -9.14 -8.02
CA ASP A 50 -2.63 -9.44 -6.59
C ASP A 50 -1.26 -9.13 -5.98
N ASP A 51 -1.24 -8.21 -5.02
CA ASP A 51 -0.10 -7.96 -4.14
C ASP A 51 -0.35 -8.59 -2.76
N PRO A 52 0.30 -9.74 -2.43
CA PRO A 52 0.05 -10.44 -1.18
C PRO A 52 0.44 -9.60 0.05
N TYR A 53 1.40 -8.68 -0.08
CA TYR A 53 1.81 -7.80 1.01
C TYR A 53 0.78 -6.70 1.27
N ARG A 54 0.07 -6.24 0.23
CA ARG A 54 -1.05 -5.31 0.39
C ARG A 54 -2.20 -5.94 1.17
N SER A 55 -2.47 -7.22 0.94
CA SER A 55 -3.43 -8.02 1.71
C SER A 55 -2.97 -8.21 3.16
N LEU A 56 -1.68 -8.53 3.37
CA LEU A 56 -1.07 -8.63 4.69
C LEU A 56 -1.21 -7.32 5.50
N ALA A 57 -0.87 -6.17 4.89
CA ALA A 57 -1.00 -4.86 5.54
C ALA A 57 -2.46 -4.51 5.87
N GLY A 58 -3.40 -4.86 4.98
CA GLY A 58 -4.83 -4.66 5.22
C GLY A 58 -5.36 -5.47 6.40
N GLU A 59 -4.98 -6.73 6.52
CA GLU A 59 -5.32 -7.57 7.68
C GLU A 59 -4.63 -7.07 8.96
N LEU A 60 -3.35 -6.71 8.89
CA LEU A 60 -2.62 -6.15 10.03
C LEU A 60 -3.33 -4.91 10.59
N ARG A 61 -3.82 -4.02 9.72
CA ARG A 61 -4.63 -2.85 10.15
C ARG A 61 -5.91 -3.28 10.86
N ARG A 62 -6.62 -4.29 10.35
CA ARG A 62 -7.82 -4.85 10.97
C ARG A 62 -7.54 -5.45 12.35
N GLN A 63 -6.34 -5.99 12.57
CA GLN A 63 -5.89 -6.52 13.86
C GLN A 63 -5.28 -5.46 14.80
N GLY A 64 -5.29 -4.17 14.42
CA GLY A 64 -4.73 -3.10 15.26
C GLY A 64 -3.20 -3.04 15.27
N GLY A 65 -2.54 -3.58 14.25
CA GLY A 65 -1.09 -3.46 14.09
C GLY A 65 -0.66 -2.00 13.88
N PHE A 66 -1.47 -1.21 13.19
CA PHE A 66 -1.31 0.24 13.02
C PHE A 66 -2.68 0.93 12.92
N ALA A 67 -2.73 2.22 13.26
CA ALA A 67 -3.92 3.04 13.22
C ALA A 67 -4.29 3.46 11.78
N LYS A 68 -5.58 3.76 11.56
CA LYS A 68 -5.99 4.41 10.32
C LYS A 68 -5.40 5.81 10.28
N ASP A 69 -4.72 6.13 9.19
CA ASP A 69 -4.12 7.43 8.95
C ASP A 69 -4.74 8.10 7.71
N THR A 70 -4.66 9.42 7.61
CA THR A 70 -5.14 10.18 6.42
C THR A 70 -4.19 10.11 5.23
N THR A 71 -2.97 9.61 5.42
CA THR A 71 -1.98 9.41 4.36
C THR A 71 -2.53 8.47 3.29
N PRO A 72 -2.63 8.92 2.03
CA PRO A 72 -3.02 8.06 0.92
C PRO A 72 -2.10 6.85 0.82
N PHE A 73 -2.67 5.70 0.45
CA PHE A 73 -1.91 4.47 0.22
C PHE A 73 -1.07 3.98 1.43
N SER A 74 -1.46 4.33 2.66
CA SER A 74 -0.73 3.90 3.87
C SER A 74 -0.49 2.39 3.91
N GLU A 75 -1.46 1.57 3.51
CA GLU A 75 -1.26 0.12 3.47
C GLU A 75 -0.21 -0.35 2.44
N PHE A 76 0.06 0.42 1.38
CA PHE A 76 1.15 0.11 0.44
C PHE A 76 2.53 0.44 1.03
N LEU A 77 2.64 1.48 1.87
CA LEU A 77 3.89 1.76 2.61
C LEU A 77 4.21 0.63 3.60
N TRP A 78 3.19 0.12 4.30
CA TRP A 78 3.31 -1.06 5.15
C TRP A 78 3.64 -2.31 4.34
N ALA A 79 3.01 -2.52 3.17
CA ALA A 79 3.32 -3.63 2.28
C ALA A 79 4.80 -3.61 1.85
N ASP A 80 5.33 -2.46 1.44
CA ASP A 80 6.72 -2.29 1.05
C ASP A 80 7.69 -2.55 2.21
N PHE A 81 7.31 -2.18 3.44
CA PHE A 81 8.08 -2.47 4.63
C PHE A 81 8.21 -3.98 4.88
N PHE A 82 7.10 -4.72 4.75
CA PHE A 82 7.08 -6.18 4.92
C PHE A 82 7.74 -6.92 3.77
N ARG A 83 7.62 -6.45 2.52
CA ARG A 83 8.23 -7.10 1.35
C ARG A 83 9.75 -7.23 1.46
N ARG A 84 10.39 -6.33 2.20
CA ARG A 84 11.84 -6.36 2.45
C ARG A 84 12.26 -7.24 3.63
N ARG A 85 11.31 -7.82 4.37
CA ARG A 85 11.54 -8.48 5.67
C ARG A 85 10.92 -9.87 5.78
N ILE A 86 9.76 -10.07 5.16
CA ILE A 86 9.03 -11.33 5.18
C ILE A 86 9.09 -11.94 3.77
N ASP A 87 9.54 -13.18 3.70
CA ASP A 87 9.63 -13.93 2.46
C ASP A 87 8.26 -14.07 1.76
N ARG A 88 8.25 -13.92 0.43
CA ARG A 88 7.00 -13.90 -0.36
C ARG A 88 6.27 -15.24 -0.29
N ASP A 89 7.01 -16.34 -0.33
CA ASP A 89 6.44 -17.68 -0.22
C ASP A 89 5.85 -17.92 1.16
N ALA A 90 6.44 -17.35 2.21
CA ALA A 90 5.87 -17.40 3.56
C ALA A 90 4.51 -16.70 3.63
N VAL A 91 4.36 -15.52 3.02
CA VAL A 91 3.07 -14.80 2.95
C VAL A 91 2.03 -15.61 2.18
N ALA A 92 2.41 -16.20 1.05
CA ALA A 92 1.50 -16.95 0.19
C ALA A 92 1.08 -18.32 0.77
N LYS A 93 2.01 -19.06 1.38
CA LYS A 93 1.79 -20.44 1.84
C LYS A 93 1.34 -20.53 3.30
N ASN A 94 1.72 -19.56 4.13
CA ASN A 94 1.43 -19.59 5.57
C ASN A 94 1.14 -18.18 6.09
N PHE A 95 -0.02 -17.67 5.68
CA PHE A 95 -0.47 -16.32 6.00
C PHE A 95 -0.53 -16.06 7.51
N ASP A 96 -0.99 -17.02 8.32
CA ASP A 96 -1.06 -16.86 9.78
C ASP A 96 0.33 -16.68 10.42
N LYS A 97 1.34 -17.40 9.93
CA LYS A 97 2.72 -17.24 10.39
C LYS A 97 3.27 -15.88 9.97
N ALA A 98 3.07 -15.49 8.71
CA ALA A 98 3.46 -14.18 8.22
C ALA A 98 2.77 -13.04 8.98
N MET A 99 1.50 -13.21 9.39
CA MET A 99 0.75 -12.24 10.18
C MET A 99 1.35 -12.05 11.58
N LYS A 100 1.74 -13.13 12.25
CA LYS A 100 2.41 -13.05 13.56
C LYS A 100 3.73 -12.29 13.47
N GLU A 101 4.49 -12.53 12.42
CA GLU A 101 5.74 -11.81 12.15
C GLU A 101 5.48 -10.32 11.84
N ALA A 102 4.49 -10.03 10.99
CA ALA A 102 4.08 -8.67 10.65
C ALA A 102 3.62 -7.88 11.89
N LEU A 103 2.86 -8.51 12.79
CA LEU A 103 2.46 -7.93 14.08
C LEU A 103 3.69 -7.56 14.92
N SER A 104 4.65 -8.48 15.06
CA SER A 104 5.88 -8.21 15.81
C SER A 104 6.67 -7.04 15.20
N LEU A 105 6.85 -7.03 13.88
CA LEU A 105 7.56 -5.97 13.17
C LEU A 105 6.82 -4.62 13.25
N SER A 106 5.49 -4.62 13.28
CA SER A 106 4.68 -3.40 13.36
C SER A 106 4.79 -2.66 14.70
N LYS A 107 5.28 -3.33 15.74
CA LYS A 107 5.53 -2.73 17.06
C LYS A 107 7.01 -2.41 17.29
N SER A 108 7.89 -2.81 16.37
CA SER A 108 9.32 -2.52 16.48
C SER A 108 9.63 -1.07 16.12
N LYS A 109 10.81 -0.60 16.51
CA LYS A 109 11.32 0.71 16.12
C LYS A 109 11.63 0.82 14.63
N ASP A 110 11.82 -0.30 13.93
CA ASP A 110 12.10 -0.28 12.48
C ASP A 110 10.90 0.19 11.64
N SER A 111 9.72 0.33 12.25
CA SER A 111 8.50 0.80 11.59
C SER A 111 7.98 2.12 12.15
N ASP A 112 8.73 2.81 13.02
CA ASP A 112 8.26 4.03 13.71
C ASP A 112 8.00 5.23 12.79
N TYR A 113 8.63 5.26 11.62
CA TYR A 113 8.40 6.23 10.56
C TYR A 113 7.17 5.95 9.70
N LEU A 114 6.49 4.81 9.88
CA LEU A 114 5.34 4.45 9.06
C LEU A 114 4.04 5.10 9.58
N PRO A 115 3.13 5.51 8.68
CA PRO A 115 1.86 6.12 9.09
C PRO A 115 1.04 5.19 9.99
N GLY A 116 0.52 5.75 11.08
CA GLY A 116 -0.29 5.03 12.05
C GLY A 116 0.49 4.07 12.97
N TRP A 117 1.83 4.09 12.96
CA TRP A 117 2.62 3.30 13.91
C TRP A 117 2.19 3.56 15.36
N CYS A 118 2.08 2.49 16.14
CA CYS A 118 1.59 2.52 17.52
C CYS A 118 2.33 1.51 18.40
N GLY A 119 3.64 1.39 18.22
CA GLY A 119 4.52 0.63 19.10
C GLY A 119 4.87 1.39 20.38
N PRO A 120 5.41 0.70 21.39
CA PRO A 120 5.85 1.34 22.62
C PRO A 120 7.08 2.24 22.37
N THR A 121 7.04 3.46 22.90
CA THR A 121 8.20 4.35 23.02
C THR A 121 8.77 4.24 24.43
N SER A 122 10.05 3.90 24.55
CA SER A 122 10.77 4.13 25.80
C SER A 122 11.04 5.62 25.89
N ASP A 123 10.42 6.30 26.86
CA ASP A 123 10.79 7.66 27.27
C ASP A 123 12.16 7.68 27.96
#